data_AF-A0A958DTQ7-F1
#
_entry.id   AF-A0A958DTQ7-F1
#
_cell.length_a   1.000
_cell.length_b   1.000
_cell.length_c   1.000
_cell.angle_alpha   90.00
_cell.angle_beta   90.00
_cell.angle_gamma   90.00
#
_symmetry.space_group_name_H-M   'P 1'
#
loop_
_entity.id
_entity.type
_entity.pdbx_description
1 polymer ?
#
loop_
_entity_poly.entity_id
_entity_poly.type
_entity_poly.pdbx_seq_one_letter_code
_entity_poly.pdbx_strand_id
1 'polypeptide(L)'
;GGPLNDTWGFDLATDKWENLTPGPPPRIDHSLIYDPVSGEVFLFGGDRAIPMDSRKLHDLWKLKLRDHQTEKTPKSFITLPDSVR
;
A
#
# COMPACT_ATOMS: atom_id res chain seq x y z
N GLY A 1 14.18 -16.80 -5.83
CA GLY A 1 13.68 -15.45 -6.11
C GLY A 1 13.56 -14.72 -4.79
N GLY A 2 14.03 -13.47 -4.70
CA GLY A 2 13.80 -12.63 -3.53
C GLY A 2 12.35 -12.14 -3.50
N PRO A 3 11.83 -11.74 -2.32
CA PRO A 3 10.49 -11.20 -2.24
C PRO A 3 10.42 -9.85 -2.98
N LEU A 4 9.44 -9.72 -3.87
CA LEU A 4 9.20 -8.49 -4.63
C LEU A 4 8.53 -7.47 -3.71
N ASN A 5 8.98 -6.21 -3.75
CA ASN A 5 8.38 -5.08 -3.06
C ASN A 5 7.33 -4.37 -3.93
N ASP A 6 6.80 -5.09 -4.91
CA ASP A 6 5.82 -4.55 -5.83
C ASP A 6 4.46 -4.47 -5.16
N THR A 7 3.76 -3.36 -5.37
CA THR A 7 2.34 -3.22 -5.00
C THR A 7 1.56 -3.04 -6.28
N TRP A 8 0.51 -3.82 -6.43
CA TRP A 8 -0.34 -3.82 -7.61
C TRP A 8 -1.78 -3.56 -7.19
N GLY A 9 -2.46 -2.69 -7.94
CA GLY A 9 -3.90 -2.47 -7.84
C GLY A 9 -4.60 -3.19 -8.97
N PHE A 10 -5.75 -3.81 -8.69
CA PHE A 10 -6.60 -4.39 -9.72
C PHE A 10 -7.84 -3.52 -9.89
N ASP A 11 -8.06 -3.04 -11.11
CA ASP A 11 -9.23 -2.26 -11.48
C ASP A 11 -10.34 -3.20 -11.98
N LEU A 12 -11.42 -3.30 -11.19
CA LEU A 12 -12.59 -4.13 -11.50
C LEU A 12 -13.42 -3.60 -12.68
N ALA A 13 -13.33 -2.31 -13.00
CA ALA A 13 -14.06 -1.70 -14.11
C ALA A 13 -13.35 -1.92 -15.44
N THR A 14 -12.01 -1.91 -15.44
CA THR A 14 -11.22 -2.06 -16.68
C THR A 14 -10.57 -3.44 -16.84
N ASP A 15 -10.69 -4.31 -15.84
CA ASP A 15 -10.10 -5.66 -15.79
C ASP A 15 -8.57 -5.63 -16.00
N LYS A 16 -7.91 -4.65 -15.37
CA LYS A 16 -6.48 -4.38 -15.57
C LYS A 16 -5.74 -4.25 -14.25
N TRP A 17 -4.49 -4.71 -14.28
CA TRP A 17 -3.52 -4.50 -13.23
C TRP A 17 -2.78 -3.17 -13.43
N GLU A 18 -2.71 -2.35 -12.40
CA GLU A 18 -1.89 -1.14 -12.33
C GLU A 18 -0.74 -1.38 -11.33
N ASN A 19 0.47 -1.02 -11.74
CA ASN A 19 1.62 -1.04 -10.84
C ASN A 19 1.62 0.24 -9.98
N LEU A 20 1.54 0.07 -8.65
CA LEU A 20 1.45 1.13 -7.65
C LEU A 20 2.76 1.30 -6.85
N THR A 21 3.88 0.82 -7.39
CA THR A 21 5.20 0.96 -6.73
C THR A 21 5.67 2.41 -6.62
N PRO A 22 6.44 2.74 -5.55
CA PRO A 22 6.93 1.84 -4.50
C PRO A 22 5.87 1.53 -3.43
N GLY A 23 5.84 0.27 -2.99
CA GLY A 23 4.99 -0.21 -1.90
C GLY A 23 5.71 -0.36 -0.56
N PRO A 24 5.02 -0.87 0.47
CA PRO A 24 5.66 -1.29 1.70
C PRO A 24 6.77 -2.32 1.44
N PRO A 25 7.82 -2.35 2.28
CA PRO A 25 8.79 -3.44 2.28
C PRO A 25 8.10 -4.81 2.32
N PRO A 26 8.71 -5.84 1.71
CA PRO A 26 8.12 -7.17 1.70
C PRO A 26 7.86 -7.66 3.11
N ARG A 27 6.64 -8.15 3.34
CA ARG A 27 6.18 -8.51 4.67
C ARG A 27 5.12 -9.61 4.65
N ILE A 28 5.08 -10.38 5.73
CA ILE A 28 4.05 -11.38 6.05
C ILE A 28 3.39 -11.04 7.38
N ASP A 29 2.30 -11.72 7.73
CA ASP A 29 1.61 -11.57 9.03
C ASP A 29 1.23 -10.12 9.40
N HIS A 30 1.01 -9.28 8.39
CA HIS A 30 0.56 -7.90 8.56
C HIS A 30 -0.97 -7.84 8.70
N SER A 31 -1.47 -6.75 9.29
CA SER A 31 -2.90 -6.43 9.29
C SER A 31 -3.23 -5.47 8.15
N LEU A 32 -4.35 -5.68 7.46
CA LEU A 32 -4.83 -4.85 6.36
C LEU A 32 -6.28 -4.44 6.61
N ILE A 33 -6.58 -3.15 6.49
CA ILE A 33 -7.93 -2.58 6.68
C ILE A 33 -8.23 -1.66 5.50
N TYR A 34 -9.45 -1.71 4.99
CA TYR A 34 -9.98 -0.74 4.02
C TYR A 34 -11.03 0.14 4.69
N ASP A 35 -10.87 1.46 4.58
CA ASP A 35 -11.88 2.44 4.97
C ASP A 35 -12.62 2.96 3.73
N PRO A 36 -13.90 2.57 3.54
CA PRO A 36 -14.69 3.00 2.38
C PRO A 36 -15.08 4.48 2.41
N VAL A 37 -15.04 5.14 3.57
CA VAL A 37 -15.41 6.57 3.69
C VAL A 37 -14.30 7.44 3.11
N SER A 38 -13.03 7.10 3.38
CA SER A 38 -11.87 7.82 2.86
C SER A 38 -11.32 7.25 1.54
N GLY A 39 -11.71 6.02 1.17
CA GLY A 39 -11.13 5.32 0.02
C GLY A 39 -9.68 4.90 0.28
N GLU A 40 -9.31 4.65 1.53
CA GLU A 40 -7.94 4.39 1.96
C GLU A 40 -7.77 2.96 2.47
N VAL A 41 -6.64 2.34 2.10
CA VAL A 41 -6.19 1.06 2.63
C VAL A 41 -5.05 1.31 3.60
N PHE A 42 -5.17 0.76 4.80
CA PHE A 42 -4.18 0.83 5.86
C PHE A 42 -3.54 -0.53 6.06
N LEU A 43 -2.22 -0.57 6.05
CA LEU A 43 -1.42 -1.76 6.33
C LEU A 43 -0.56 -1.50 7.57
N PHE A 44 -0.66 -2.35 8.58
CA PHE A 44 0.07 -2.19 9.83
C PHE A 44 0.91 -3.42 10.17
N GLY A 45 2.17 -3.15 10.51
CA GLY A 45 3.12 -4.12 11.03
C GLY A 45 3.38 -5.32 10.13
N GLY A 46 3.53 -6.49 10.74
CA GLY A 46 3.95 -7.73 10.09
C GLY A 46 5.43 -8.03 10.27
N ASP A 47 5.90 -9.12 9.67
CA ASP A 47 7.30 -9.53 9.70
C ASP A 47 7.94 -9.30 8.35
N ARG A 48 9.16 -8.79 8.34
CA ARG A 48 9.90 -8.63 7.10
C ARG A 48 10.06 -9.99 6.42
N ALA A 49 9.59 -10.10 5.19
CA ALA A 49 9.48 -11.37 4.46
C ALA A 49 10.79 -11.79 3.77
N ILE A 50 11.95 -11.57 4.39
CA ILE A 50 13.24 -11.98 3.85
C ILE A 50 13.87 -13.11 4.68
N PRO A 51 14.48 -14.15 4.06
CA PRO A 51 14.96 -15.34 4.78
C PRO A 51 15.97 -15.07 5.90
N MET A 52 16.67 -13.94 5.85
CA MET A 52 17.74 -13.61 6.79
C MET A 52 17.37 -12.54 7.83
N ASP A 53 16.16 -11.99 7.76
CA ASP A 53 15.73 -10.89 8.63
C ASP A 53 14.21 -10.93 8.77
N SER A 54 13.78 -11.47 9.91
CA SER A 54 12.39 -11.58 10.34
C SER A 54 12.01 -10.47 11.32
N ARG A 55 12.63 -9.29 11.22
CA ARG A 55 12.28 -8.17 12.08
C ARG A 55 10.79 -7.87 12.01
N LYS A 56 10.19 -7.76 13.19
CA LYS A 56 8.86 -7.21 13.40
C LYS A 56 8.85 -5.78 12.91
N LEU A 57 7.88 -5.48 12.05
CA LEU A 57 7.60 -4.15 11.56
C LEU A 57 6.52 -3.55 12.47
N HIS A 58 6.70 -2.27 12.81
CA HIS A 58 5.78 -1.50 13.64
C HIS A 58 5.33 -0.22 12.90
N ASP A 59 5.44 -0.22 11.58
CA ASP A 59 5.09 0.89 10.70
C ASP A 59 3.63 0.80 10.23
N LEU A 60 3.05 1.96 9.93
CA LEU A 60 1.74 2.11 9.32
C LEU A 60 1.91 2.62 7.89
N TRP A 61 1.45 1.85 6.92
CA TRP A 61 1.36 2.23 5.52
C TRP A 61 -0.06 2.60 5.16
N LYS A 62 -0.18 3.57 4.26
CA LYS A 62 -1.45 4.04 3.73
C LYS A 62 -1.40 4.08 2.22
N LEU A 63 -2.40 3.50 1.58
CA LEU A 63 -2.63 3.58 0.15
C LEU A 63 -3.98 4.23 -0.11
N LYS A 64 -4.00 5.37 -0.80
CA LYS A 64 -5.24 6.01 -1.23
C LYS A 64 -5.65 5.42 -2.58
N LEU A 65 -6.81 4.78 -2.64
CA LEU A 65 -7.38 4.31 -3.89
C LEU A 65 -7.93 5.50 -4.65
N ARG A 66 -7.82 5.46 -5.98
CA ARG A 66 -8.44 6.48 -6.82
C ARG A 66 -9.92 6.15 -6.91
N ASP A 67 -10.77 7.13 -6.64
CA ASP A 67 -12.15 7.04 -7.03
C ASP A 67 -12.22 7.00 -8.56
N HIS A 68 -13.13 6.17 -9.11
CA HIS A 68 -13.59 6.32 -10.47
C HIS A 68 -14.49 7.57 -10.56
N GLN A 69 -13.91 8.75 -10.33
CA GLN A 69 -14.55 10.02 -10.65
C GLN A 69 -14.60 10.11 -12.17
N THR A 70 -15.80 10.04 -12.75
CA THR A 70 -16.00 10.63 -14.07
C THR A 70 -15.71 12.13 -13.96
N GLU A 71 -14.51 12.51 -14.42
CA GLU A 71 -14.01 13.84 -14.81
C GLU A 71 -12.83 14.47 -14.03
N LYS A 72 -11.71 14.61 -14.76
CA LYS A 72 -10.78 15.75 -14.90
C LYS A 72 -10.28 16.49 -13.64
N THR A 73 -9.36 15.87 -12.89
CA THR A 73 -8.17 16.46 -12.18
C THR A 73 -8.37 17.60 -11.16
N PRO A 74 -7.54 17.74 -10.08
CA PRO A 74 -6.08 17.49 -10.11
C PRO A 74 -5.42 16.85 -8.87
N LYS A 75 -4.33 16.12 -9.19
CA LYS A 75 -3.08 15.92 -8.43
C LYS A 75 -3.17 15.70 -6.92
N SER A 76 -3.22 14.43 -6.52
CA SER A 76 -2.85 13.99 -5.16
C SER A 76 -1.33 13.78 -5.07
N PHE A 77 -0.67 14.63 -4.28
CA PHE A 77 0.71 14.43 -3.85
C PHE A 77 0.78 13.29 -2.83
N ILE A 78 1.77 12.41 -2.95
CA ILE A 78 2.15 11.48 -1.90
C ILE A 78 2.88 12.31 -0.84
N THR A 79 2.23 12.58 0.30
CA THR A 79 2.91 13.13 1.48
C THR A 79 3.20 11.96 2.43
N LEU A 80 4.48 11.69 2.66
CA LEU A 80 4.94 10.76 3.68
C LEU A 80 4.67 11.38 5.06
N PRO A 81 4.13 10.64 6.04
CA PRO A 81 4.10 11.13 7.41
C PRO A 81 5.54 11.19 7.94
N ASP A 82 5.90 12.33 8.54
CA ASP A 82 7.12 12.44 9.34
C ASP A 82 7.12 11.32 10.39
N SER A 83 8.25 10.64 10.49
CA SER A 83 8.45 9.58 11.47
C SER A 83 8.40 10.19 12.87
N VAL A 84 7.27 10.04 13.56
CA VAL A 84 7.21 10.28 15.00
C VAL A 84 7.84 9.07 15.68
N ARG A 85 8.93 9.32 16.42
CA ARG A 85 9.62 8.33 17.25
C ARG A 85 8.71 7.78 18.34
#